data_AF-A0AAE0S6G4-F1
#
_entry.id   AF-A0AAE0S6G4-F1
#
_cell.length_a   1.000
_cell.length_b   1.000
_cell.length_c   1.000
_cell.angle_alpha   90.00
_cell.angle_beta   90.00
_cell.angle_gamma   90.00
#
_symmetry.space_group_name_H-M   'P 1'
#
loop_
_entity.id
_entity.type
_entity.pdbx_description
1 polymer ?
#
loop_
_entity_poly.entity_id
_entity_poly.type
_entity_poly.pdbx_seq_one_letter_code
_entity_poly.pdbx_strand_id
1 'polypeptide(L)'
;MDLDMEDRDPNDLNSHIRVNFEDCIAEPEGVRSIDCVWRNSYRCFSCGKNCMYQFLTTLCGICIALFWGCDFACTAFDHVWCLTPYLRKYAICVGFLQKCFGTLVNCFLAPICEACGMCFSKIQVANK
;
A
#
# COMPACT_ATOMS: atom_id res chain seq x y z
N MET A 1 -3.70 -5.52 -24.74
CA MET A 1 -4.67 -4.63 -24.08
C MET A 1 -4.38 -3.26 -24.62
N ASP A 2 -5.30 -2.71 -25.39
CA ASP A 2 -5.14 -1.38 -25.95
C ASP A 2 -5.25 -0.33 -24.85
N LEU A 3 -4.64 0.83 -25.08
CA LEU A 3 -4.70 1.95 -24.14
C LEU A 3 -6.13 2.52 -24.13
N ASP A 4 -6.78 2.48 -22.98
CA ASP A 4 -8.08 3.14 -22.80
C ASP A 4 -7.89 4.66 -22.72
N MET A 5 -8.60 5.38 -23.59
CA MET A 5 -8.52 6.83 -23.71
C MET A 5 -9.63 7.55 -22.94
N GLU A 6 -10.70 6.84 -22.59
CA GLU A 6 -11.86 7.36 -21.86
C GLU A 6 -11.71 7.12 -20.36
N ASP A 7 -11.46 5.87 -19.95
CA ASP A 7 -11.20 5.54 -18.55
C ASP A 7 -9.68 5.44 -18.27
N ARG A 8 -9.12 6.52 -17.73
CA ARG A 8 -7.70 6.61 -17.37
C ARG A 8 -7.40 6.17 -15.94
N ASP A 9 -8.39 5.76 -15.16
CA ASP A 9 -8.25 5.28 -13.78
C ASP A 9 -9.09 4.00 -13.53
N PRO A 10 -8.92 2.93 -14.32
CA PRO A 10 -9.80 1.75 -14.28
C PRO A 10 -9.73 0.93 -12.98
N ASN A 11 -8.67 1.13 -12.19
CA ASN A 11 -8.48 0.49 -10.89
C ASN A 11 -8.83 1.41 -9.71
N ASP A 12 -9.39 2.60 -9.99
CA ASP A 12 -9.81 3.58 -8.99
C ASP A 12 -8.68 3.98 -8.00
N LEU A 13 -7.44 4.09 -8.50
CA LEU A 13 -6.27 4.43 -7.68
C LEU A 13 -6.40 5.81 -7.04
N ASN A 14 -7.11 6.71 -7.72
CA ASN A 14 -7.16 8.13 -7.39
C ASN A 14 -8.57 8.61 -7.01
N SER A 15 -9.43 7.72 -6.49
CA SER A 15 -10.78 8.12 -6.04
C SER A 15 -10.77 9.20 -4.97
N HIS A 16 -9.77 9.20 -4.09
CA HIS A 16 -9.62 10.17 -3.00
C HIS A 16 -9.39 11.63 -3.46
N ILE A 17 -8.96 11.87 -4.71
CA ILE A 17 -8.79 13.23 -5.27
C ILE A 17 -9.96 13.67 -6.15
N ARG A 18 -11.03 12.87 -6.24
CA ARG A 18 -12.27 13.26 -6.93
C ARG A 18 -13.03 14.25 -6.05
N VAL A 19 -12.75 15.53 -6.24
CA VAL A 19 -13.33 16.64 -5.47
C VAL A 19 -14.21 17.50 -6.37
N ASN A 20 -15.47 17.66 -5.99
CA ASN A 20 -16.43 18.55 -6.65
C ASN A 20 -16.42 19.95 -6.01
N PHE A 21 -17.05 20.91 -6.67
CA PHE A 21 -17.14 22.28 -6.16
C PHE A 21 -17.84 22.31 -4.79
N GLU A 22 -18.93 21.58 -4.68
CA GLU A 22 -19.76 21.47 -3.48
C GLU A 22 -19.06 20.73 -2.33
N ASP A 23 -18.04 19.91 -2.61
CA ASP A 23 -17.22 19.26 -1.58
C ASP A 23 -16.26 20.28 -0.91
N CYS A 24 -15.94 21.38 -1.59
CA CYS A 24 -15.07 22.44 -1.07
C CYS A 24 -15.84 23.66 -0.57
N ILE A 25 -16.87 24.06 -1.32
CA ILE A 25 -17.65 25.28 -1.10
C ILE A 25 -19.12 24.89 -1.22
N ALA A 26 -19.81 24.85 -0.08
CA ALA A 26 -21.23 24.53 0.00
C ALA A 26 -21.98 25.60 0.81
N GLU A 27 -23.16 25.96 0.32
CA GLU A 27 -24.09 26.85 1.04
C GLU A 27 -25.22 26.01 1.68
N PRO A 28 -25.45 26.12 2.99
CA PRO A 28 -26.52 25.38 3.68
C PRO A 28 -27.91 25.98 3.40
N GLU A 29 -28.97 25.21 3.70
CA GLU A 29 -30.34 25.71 3.62
C GLU A 29 -30.53 26.90 4.59
N GLY A 30 -30.85 28.08 4.05
CA GLY A 30 -31.08 29.31 4.80
C GLY A 30 -30.04 30.43 4.58
N VAL A 31 -28.88 30.12 4.00
CA VAL A 31 -27.88 31.13 3.61
C VAL A 31 -27.49 30.89 2.16
N ARG A 32 -28.04 31.71 1.25
CA ARG A 32 -27.77 31.60 -0.18
C ARG A 32 -27.19 32.87 -0.76
N SER A 33 -26.05 32.73 -1.44
CA SER A 33 -25.55 33.80 -2.30
C SER A 33 -26.47 34.00 -3.50
N ILE A 34 -26.31 35.15 -4.15
CA ILE A 34 -27.03 35.48 -5.38
C ILE A 34 -26.61 34.47 -6.46
N ASP A 35 -27.59 33.89 -7.18
CA ASP A 35 -27.36 32.80 -8.14
C ASP A 35 -26.27 33.07 -9.19
N CYS A 36 -26.10 34.34 -9.58
CA CYS A 36 -25.03 34.76 -10.48
C CYS A 36 -23.65 34.50 -9.87
N VAL A 37 -23.45 34.84 -8.60
CA VAL A 37 -22.19 34.61 -7.88
C VAL A 37 -21.93 33.13 -7.76
N TRP A 38 -22.92 32.36 -7.27
CA TRP A 38 -22.80 30.91 -7.13
C TRP A 38 -22.37 30.22 -8.43
N ARG A 39 -23.05 30.54 -9.54
CA ARG A 39 -22.76 29.96 -10.86
C ARG A 39 -21.37 30.33 -11.40
N ASN A 40 -20.94 31.58 -11.21
CA ASN A 40 -19.62 32.02 -11.66
C ASN A 40 -18.51 31.41 -10.79
N SER A 41 -18.73 31.26 -9.48
CA SER A 41 -17.81 30.57 -8.58
C SER A 41 -17.61 29.12 -9.00
N TYR A 42 -18.69 28.38 -9.28
CA TYR A 42 -18.63 27.02 -9.81
C TYR A 42 -17.79 26.96 -11.09
N ARG A 43 -18.09 27.82 -12.08
CA ARG A 43 -17.36 27.86 -13.36
C ARG A 43 -15.88 28.19 -13.18
N CYS A 44 -15.57 29.18 -12.34
CA CYS A 44 -14.21 29.60 -12.06
C CYS A 44 -13.41 28.46 -11.43
N PHE A 45 -13.99 27.78 -10.43
CA PHE A 45 -13.38 26.62 -9.78
C PHE A 45 -13.10 25.48 -10.77
N SER A 46 -14.12 25.05 -11.53
CA SER A 46 -13.96 23.96 -12.50
C SER A 46 -12.93 24.29 -13.59
N CYS A 47 -12.98 25.52 -14.13
CA CYS A 47 -12.04 25.97 -15.15
C CYS A 47 -10.61 26.05 -14.62
N GLY A 48 -10.41 26.67 -13.45
CA GLY A 48 -9.11 26.81 -12.81
C GLY A 48 -8.45 25.47 -12.53
N LYS A 49 -9.21 24.53 -11.93
CA LYS A 49 -8.73 23.17 -11.66
C LYS A 49 -8.31 22.45 -12.94
N ASN A 50 -9.16 22.47 -13.96
CA ASN A 50 -8.91 21.74 -15.20
C ASN A 50 -7.75 22.36 -15.99
N CYS A 51 -7.69 23.70 -16.08
CA CYS A 51 -6.63 24.41 -16.76
C CYS A 51 -5.26 24.12 -16.13
N MET A 52 -5.16 24.24 -14.79
CA MET A 52 -3.90 24.00 -14.09
C MET A 52 -3.44 22.54 -14.24
N TYR A 53 -4.36 21.59 -14.11
CA TYR A 53 -4.05 20.18 -14.32
C TYR A 53 -3.58 19.89 -15.75
N GLN A 54 -4.26 20.43 -16.77
CA GLN A 54 -3.85 20.29 -18.16
C GLN A 54 -2.49 20.93 -18.44
N PHE A 55 -2.22 22.11 -17.86
CA PHE A 55 -0.95 22.79 -17.99
C PHE A 55 0.21 21.94 -17.42
N LEU A 56 0.06 21.46 -16.17
CA LEU A 56 1.08 20.64 -15.51
C LEU A 56 1.30 19.31 -16.25
N THR A 57 0.23 18.63 -16.65
CA THR A 57 0.32 17.36 -17.38
C THR A 57 0.94 17.52 -18.77
N THR A 58 0.65 18.62 -19.47
CA THR A 58 1.28 18.92 -20.77
C THR A 58 2.78 19.19 -20.62
N LEU A 59 3.17 19.92 -19.57
CA LEU A 59 4.56 20.30 -19.35
C LEU A 59 5.42 19.12 -18.86
N CYS A 60 4.88 18.29 -17.95
CA CYS A 60 5.68 17.32 -17.20
C CYS A 60 5.24 15.85 -17.39
N GLY A 61 4.04 15.60 -17.93
CA GLY A 61 3.42 14.27 -17.91
C GLY A 61 4.24 13.19 -18.59
N ILE A 62 4.76 13.45 -19.79
CA ILE A 62 5.54 12.47 -20.56
C ILE A 62 6.87 12.15 -19.85
N CYS A 63 7.57 13.17 -19.34
CA CYS A 63 8.83 12.97 -18.63
C CYS A 63 8.64 12.15 -17.35
N ILE A 64 7.58 12.43 -16.58
CA ILE A 64 7.24 11.67 -15.37
C ILE A 64 6.83 10.24 -15.72
N ALA A 65 6.06 10.04 -16.79
CA ALA A 65 5.68 8.70 -17.24
C ALA A 65 6.91 7.86 -17.63
N LEU A 66 7.87 8.45 -18.35
CA LEU A 66 9.13 7.80 -18.69
C LEU A 66 9.94 7.44 -17.45
N PHE A 67 10.04 8.38 -16.49
CA PHE A 67 10.74 8.14 -15.22
C PHE A 67 10.19 6.89 -14.50
N TRP A 68 8.87 6.82 -14.29
CA TRP A 68 8.25 5.67 -13.63
C TRP A 68 8.40 4.38 -14.44
N GLY A 69 8.31 4.44 -15.76
CA GLY A 69 8.56 3.28 -16.62
C GLY A 69 9.97 2.71 -16.46
N CYS A 70 10.99 3.57 -16.42
CA CYS A 70 12.37 3.17 -16.17
C CYS A 70 12.57 2.64 -14.74
N ASP A 71 11.99 3.30 -13.74
CA ASP A 71 12.11 2.91 -12.34
C ASP A 71 11.55 1.50 -12.08
N PHE A 72 10.36 1.21 -12.61
CA PHE A 72 9.78 -0.13 -12.50
C PHE A 72 10.56 -1.18 -13.30
N ALA A 73 11.15 -0.81 -14.45
CA ALA A 73 12.01 -1.72 -15.20
C ALA A 73 13.29 -2.08 -14.43
N CYS A 74 13.95 -1.10 -13.81
CA CYS A 74 15.10 -1.32 -12.94
C CYS A 74 14.74 -2.17 -11.73
N THR A 75 13.61 -1.85 -11.07
CA THR A 75 13.10 -2.63 -9.93
C THR A 75 12.85 -4.09 -10.32
N ALA A 76 12.21 -4.33 -11.47
CA ALA A 76 11.98 -5.69 -11.96
C ALA A 76 13.31 -6.43 -12.25
N PHE A 77 14.28 -5.74 -12.86
CA PHE A 77 15.62 -6.29 -13.08
C PHE A 77 16.28 -6.70 -11.76
N ASP A 78 16.33 -5.80 -10.78
CA ASP A 78 16.93 -6.08 -9.47
C ASP A 78 16.24 -7.25 -8.77
N HIS A 79 14.90 -7.31 -8.82
CA HIS A 79 14.16 -8.41 -8.22
C HIS A 79 14.52 -9.76 -8.86
N VAL A 80 14.57 -9.83 -10.18
CA VAL A 80 14.82 -11.09 -10.92
C VAL A 80 16.28 -11.53 -10.77
N TRP A 81 17.22 -10.61 -10.98
CA TRP A 81 18.64 -10.95 -11.15
C TRP A 81 19.44 -10.85 -9.84
N CYS A 82 19.01 -10.03 -8.89
CA CYS A 82 19.76 -9.78 -7.66
C CYS A 82 19.03 -10.31 -6.42
N LEU A 83 17.81 -9.83 -6.17
CA LEU A 83 17.11 -10.08 -4.91
C LEU A 83 16.62 -11.53 -4.78
N THR A 84 15.99 -12.08 -5.82
CA THR A 84 15.51 -13.47 -5.81
C THR A 84 16.62 -14.49 -5.50
N PRO A 85 17.79 -14.48 -6.20
CA PRO A 85 18.88 -15.40 -5.86
C PRO A 85 19.48 -15.11 -4.49
N TYR A 86 19.56 -13.84 -4.08
CA TYR A 86 20.02 -13.48 -2.73
C TYR A 86 19.10 -14.04 -1.64
N LEU A 87 17.79 -13.89 -1.78
CA LEU A 87 16.79 -14.46 -0.87
C LEU A 87 16.88 -16.00 -0.85
N ARG A 88 17.11 -16.63 -2.00
CA ARG A 88 17.32 -18.09 -2.06
C ARG A 88 18.57 -18.51 -1.28
N LYS A 89 19.69 -17.78 -1.43
CA LYS A 89 20.92 -18.00 -0.65
C LYS A 89 20.67 -17.81 0.84
N TYR A 90 20.00 -16.72 1.21
CA TYR A 90 19.67 -16.41 2.61
C TYR A 90 18.80 -17.51 3.24
N ALA A 91 17.79 -18.00 2.52
CA ALA A 91 16.93 -19.09 2.99
C ALA A 91 17.72 -20.39 3.25
N ILE A 92 18.73 -20.71 2.44
CA ILE A 92 19.63 -21.85 2.68
C ILE A 92 20.40 -21.66 4.00
N CYS A 93 20.98 -20.47 4.21
CA CYS A 93 21.72 -20.15 5.43
C CYS A 93 20.82 -20.20 6.68
N VAL A 94 19.63 -19.59 6.62
CA VAL A 94 18.66 -19.62 7.72
C VAL A 94 18.16 -21.04 7.97
N GLY A 95 17.91 -21.84 6.93
CA GLY A 95 17.52 -23.24 7.08
C GLY A 95 18.57 -24.08 7.82
N PHE A 96 19.86 -23.78 7.64
CA PHE A 96 20.93 -24.37 8.45
C PHE A 96 20.86 -23.90 9.91
N LEU A 97 20.75 -22.59 10.14
CA LEU A 97 20.64 -22.02 11.49
C LEU A 97 19.42 -22.57 12.25
N GLN A 98 18.28 -22.74 11.56
CA GLN A 98 17.07 -23.33 12.12
C GLN A 98 17.31 -24.76 12.61
N LYS A 99 18.09 -25.57 11.87
CA LYS A 99 18.46 -26.91 12.33
C LYS A 99 19.36 -26.86 13.56
N CYS A 100 20.39 -26.00 13.56
CA CYS A 100 21.26 -25.82 14.72
C CYS A 100 20.46 -25.38 15.96
N PHE A 101 19.58 -24.40 15.80
CA PHE A 101 18.72 -23.91 16.86
C PHE A 101 17.75 -24.99 17.36
N GLY A 102 17.13 -25.74 16.45
CA GLY A 102 16.27 -26.87 16.80
C GLY A 102 17.00 -27.92 17.63
N THR A 103 18.24 -28.26 17.27
CA THR A 103 19.08 -29.14 18.07
C THR A 103 19.34 -28.57 19.47
N LEU A 104 19.69 -27.28 19.59
CA LEU A 104 19.90 -26.65 20.90
C LEU A 104 18.64 -26.69 21.76
N VAL A 105 17.48 -26.36 21.20
CA VAL A 105 16.19 -26.41 21.91
C VAL A 105 15.90 -27.84 22.38
N ASN A 106 16.09 -28.84 21.53
CA ASN A 106 15.85 -30.24 21.91
C ASN A 106 16.85 -30.78 22.94
N CYS A 107 18.12 -30.35 22.90
CA CYS A 107 19.12 -30.80 23.86
C CYS A 107 18.97 -30.15 25.23
N PHE A 108 18.58 -28.88 25.30
CA PHE A 108 18.58 -28.12 26.56
C PHE A 108 17.18 -27.79 27.06
N LEU A 109 16.34 -27.24 26.20
CA LEU A 109 15.02 -26.74 26.61
C LEU A 109 14.02 -27.89 26.79
N ALA A 110 14.03 -28.88 25.90
CA ALA A 110 13.07 -29.99 25.97
C ALA A 110 13.17 -30.77 27.30
N PRO A 111 14.36 -31.18 27.81
CA PRO A 111 14.46 -31.84 29.11
C PRO A 111 13.97 -30.98 30.28
N ILE A 112 14.22 -29.67 30.24
CA ILE A 112 13.74 -28.74 31.29
C ILE A 112 12.22 -28.65 31.27
N CYS A 113 11.63 -28.47 30.08
CA CYS A 113 10.19 -28.42 29.91
C CYS A 113 9.51 -29.73 30.33
N GLU A 114 10.10 -30.89 29.98
CA GLU A 114 9.63 -32.20 30.43
C GLU A 114 9.69 -32.32 31.95
N ALA A 115 10.80 -31.93 32.58
CA ALA A 115 10.94 -31.94 34.03
C ALA A 115 9.91 -31.03 34.72
N CYS A 116 9.71 -29.81 34.22
CA CYS A 116 8.67 -28.90 34.70
C CYS A 116 7.26 -29.50 34.55
N GLY A 117 6.95 -30.13 33.41
CA GLY A 117 5.68 -30.82 33.18
C GLY A 117 5.44 -31.96 34.16
N MET A 118 6.48 -32.73 34.49
CA MET A 118 6.40 -33.79 35.50
C MET A 118 6.05 -33.26 36.89
N CYS A 119 6.53 -32.08 37.30
CA CYS A 119 6.17 -31.47 38.58
C CYS A 119 4.66 -31.24 38.73
N PHE A 120 3.95 -30.98 37.64
CA PHE A 120 2.49 -30.74 37.64
C PHE A 120 1.68 -31.98 37.21
N SER A 121 2.34 -33.08 36.84
CA SER A 121 1.69 -34.27 36.25
C SER A 121 0.67 -34.97 37.15
N LYS A 122 0.71 -34.74 38.47
CA LYS A 122 -0.17 -35.40 39.46
C LYS A 122 -1.32 -34.51 39.95
N ILE A 123 -1.47 -33.30 39.43
CA ILE A 123 -2.60 -32.42 39.79
C ILE A 123 -3.85 -32.94 39.08
N GLN A 124 -4.82 -33.46 39.85
CA GLN A 124 -6.13 -33.86 39.33
C GLN A 124 -7.16 -32.78 39.67
N VAL A 125 -7.88 -32.30 38.66
CA VAL A 125 -8.98 -31.36 38.83
C VAL A 125 -10.25 -32.15 39.11
N ALA A 126 -10.75 -32.07 40.35
CA ALA A 126 -12.06 -32.62 40.70
C ALA A 126 -13.14 -31.60 40.33
N ASN A 127 -13.97 -31.94 39.34
CA ASN A 127 -15.15 -31.14 39.00
C ASN A 127 -16.28 -31.46 39.98
N LYS A 128 -16.88 -30.41 40.57
CA LYS A 128 -18.06 -30.51 41.43
C LYS A 128 -19.33 -30.52 40.60
#